data_AF-A0A922FD17-F1
#
_entry.id   AF-A0A922FD17-F1
#
_cell.length_a   1.000
_cell.length_b   1.000
_cell.length_c   1.000
_cell.angle_alpha   90.00
_cell.angle_beta   90.00
_cell.angle_gamma   90.00
#
_symmetry.space_group_name_H-M   'P 1'
#
loop_
_entity.id
_entity.type
_entity.pdbx_description
1 polymer ?
#
loop_
_entity_poly.entity_id
_entity_poly.type
_entity_poly.pdbx_seq_one_letter_code
_entity_poly.pdbx_strand_id
1 'polypeptide(L)'
;MYMAAYDWRLSFQNTEVRDQTLSRIKSNIELMVATNGGKKVVVIPHSMGVLYFLHFMKWVEAPAPVGGGGGLDWCTKHIKAVMNIGAPFLGVPKAVAGLFSMEAKDVAIARAFAPGVLDKDVFGLQTFQHMMRMTRTWDSTMSMIPKGGDTIWGGLDWSPEGDFDCSAKKLKNNDTQTADQSGKGTLGTTKRVNYGRIISFGKDVSDIHSFEIKRVDFQGAVKGNNLINTTKCDAWTEYQEMGIEGVKAVADYKVYTAGSILDLLHYVAPKLMARGDAHFSHGIADNLDDPKYEHHKYWSNPLETKLPNAPDMEIYTMYGVGVPTERAYVYKLTPAAECYIPFQIDASAEGGSENPCLKGGVFSVDGDETVPILSAGFMCAKGWRGTTRFNPSGIRTYIREYDHAPPANLLEGRGTQSGAHVDIMGNFALIEDVIRVAAGATGEDLGGDRVYSDIYKWSEKIKLQL
;
A
#
# COMPACT_ATOMS: atom_id res chain seq x y z
N MET A 1 26.64 -10.19 -6.01
CA MET A 1 25.29 -9.58 -6.00
C MET A 1 24.45 -10.29 -7.04
N TYR A 2 23.20 -10.61 -6.72
CA TYR A 2 22.24 -11.27 -7.62
C TYR A 2 20.96 -10.42 -7.66
N MET A 3 20.45 -10.16 -8.86
CA MET A 3 19.21 -9.42 -9.07
C MET A 3 18.12 -10.39 -9.52
N ALA A 4 17.10 -10.57 -8.69
CA ALA A 4 15.97 -11.45 -8.99
C ALA A 4 14.87 -10.69 -9.73
N ALA A 5 14.85 -10.82 -11.06
CA ALA A 5 13.77 -10.30 -11.89
C ALA A 5 12.63 -11.32 -12.05
N TYR A 6 11.39 -10.84 -12.10
CA TYR A 6 10.20 -11.68 -12.28
C TYR A 6 9.11 -10.92 -13.05
N ASP A 7 8.15 -11.65 -13.63
CA ASP A 7 6.98 -11.02 -14.24
C ASP A 7 6.03 -10.53 -13.15
N TRP A 8 6.19 -9.26 -12.81
CA TRP A 8 5.44 -8.58 -11.78
C TRP A 8 3.95 -8.42 -12.09
N ARG A 9 3.45 -8.85 -13.27
CA ARG A 9 2.01 -8.84 -13.59
C ARG A 9 1.28 -10.07 -13.05
N LEU A 10 1.99 -11.18 -12.88
CA LEU A 10 1.41 -12.44 -12.44
C LEU A 10 1.18 -12.49 -10.93
N SER A 11 0.20 -13.29 -10.50
CA SER A 11 0.11 -13.67 -9.09
C SER A 11 1.38 -14.40 -8.65
N PHE A 12 1.72 -14.29 -7.37
CA PHE A 12 3.03 -14.73 -6.88
C PHE A 12 3.25 -16.23 -7.11
N GLN A 13 2.24 -17.06 -6.85
CA GLN A 13 2.33 -18.49 -7.14
C GLN A 13 2.42 -18.78 -8.64
N ASN A 14 1.74 -18.01 -9.51
CA ASN A 14 1.80 -18.24 -10.95
C ASN A 14 3.17 -17.89 -11.55
N THR A 15 3.98 -17.06 -10.90
CA THR A 15 5.39 -16.87 -11.31
C THR A 15 6.22 -18.15 -11.17
N GLU A 16 5.86 -19.03 -10.24
CA GLU A 16 6.46 -20.35 -10.13
C GLU A 16 5.89 -21.30 -11.18
N VAL A 17 4.57 -21.40 -11.29
CA VAL A 17 3.91 -22.30 -12.25
C VAL A 17 4.35 -22.03 -13.69
N ARG A 18 4.42 -20.76 -14.09
CA ARG A 18 4.75 -20.38 -15.47
C ARG A 18 6.27 -20.33 -15.73
N ASP A 19 7.02 -19.69 -14.83
CA ASP A 19 8.41 -19.29 -15.11
C ASP A 19 9.44 -19.97 -14.19
N GLN A 20 9.00 -20.74 -13.20
CA GLN A 20 9.86 -21.33 -12.16
C GLN A 20 10.68 -20.28 -11.39
N THR A 21 10.12 -19.08 -11.22
CA THR A 21 10.84 -17.94 -10.64
C THR A 21 11.24 -18.19 -9.19
N LEU A 22 10.35 -18.74 -8.36
CA LEU A 22 10.63 -18.98 -6.94
C LEU A 22 11.71 -20.05 -6.81
N SER A 23 11.66 -21.10 -7.63
CA SER A 23 12.70 -22.12 -7.74
C SER A 23 14.05 -21.52 -8.14
N ARG A 24 14.09 -20.61 -9.12
CA ARG A 24 15.32 -19.90 -9.51
C ARG A 24 15.88 -19.04 -8.38
N ILE A 25 15.03 -18.33 -7.64
CA ILE A 25 15.46 -17.53 -6.48
C ILE A 25 16.08 -18.45 -5.42
N LYS A 26 15.40 -19.55 -5.07
CA LYS A 26 15.90 -20.55 -4.13
C LYS A 26 17.29 -21.06 -4.53
N SER A 27 17.45 -21.56 -5.76
CA SER A 27 18.72 -22.12 -6.23
C SER A 27 19.85 -21.08 -6.27
N ASN A 28 19.56 -19.83 -6.62
CA ASN A 28 20.58 -18.77 -6.60
C ASN A 28 21.01 -18.42 -5.17
N ILE A 29 20.08 -18.36 -4.21
CA ILE A 29 20.40 -18.13 -2.80
C ILE A 29 21.27 -19.27 -2.26
N GLU A 30 20.89 -20.52 -2.49
CA GLU A 30 21.66 -21.70 -2.07
C GLU A 30 23.07 -21.68 -2.66
N LEU A 31 23.20 -21.37 -3.95
CA LEU A 31 24.50 -21.24 -4.62
C LEU A 31 25.35 -20.11 -4.03
N MET A 32 24.75 -18.94 -3.77
CA MET A 32 25.46 -17.81 -3.16
C MET A 32 25.99 -18.14 -1.76
N VAL A 33 25.21 -18.85 -0.94
CA VAL A 33 25.65 -19.28 0.39
C VAL A 33 26.77 -20.31 0.28
N ALA A 34 26.61 -21.32 -0.59
CA ALA A 34 27.60 -22.38 -0.78
C ALA A 34 28.95 -21.85 -1.29
N THR A 35 28.93 -20.84 -2.17
CA THR A 35 30.14 -20.25 -2.78
C THR A 35 30.76 -19.13 -1.94
N ASN A 36 30.06 -18.62 -0.92
CA ASN A 36 30.54 -17.56 -0.02
C ASN A 36 30.94 -18.08 1.38
N GLY A 37 31.42 -19.32 1.45
CA GLY A 37 31.90 -19.93 2.71
C GLY A 37 30.80 -20.12 3.75
N GLY A 38 29.55 -20.35 3.33
CA GLY A 38 28.41 -20.54 4.22
C GLY A 38 27.82 -19.24 4.79
N LYS A 39 28.30 -18.07 4.36
CA LYS A 39 27.71 -16.79 4.78
C LYS A 39 26.32 -16.61 4.17
N LYS A 40 25.33 -16.44 5.04
CA LYS A 40 23.92 -16.20 4.70
C LYS A 40 23.75 -14.89 3.88
N VAL A 41 22.75 -14.84 3.01
CA VAL A 41 22.49 -13.70 2.13
C VAL A 41 21.78 -12.56 2.84
N VAL A 42 22.01 -11.33 2.38
CA VAL A 42 21.17 -10.16 2.68
C VAL A 42 20.25 -9.94 1.50
N VAL A 43 18.94 -9.88 1.75
CA VAL A 43 17.91 -9.73 0.72
C VAL A 43 17.35 -8.31 0.78
N ILE A 44 17.22 -7.64 -0.35
CA ILE A 44 16.78 -6.23 -0.43
C ILE A 44 15.55 -6.15 -1.35
N PRO A 45 14.37 -6.54 -0.87
CA PRO A 45 13.15 -6.38 -1.64
C PRO A 45 12.63 -4.93 -1.56
N HIS A 46 12.07 -4.42 -2.66
CA HIS A 46 11.50 -3.07 -2.75
C HIS A 46 10.01 -3.13 -3.13
N SER A 47 9.20 -2.26 -2.52
CA SER A 47 7.78 -2.10 -2.85
C SER A 47 7.01 -3.44 -2.82
N MET A 48 6.21 -3.76 -3.85
CA MET A 48 5.51 -5.05 -3.99
C MET A 48 6.44 -6.27 -3.90
N GLY A 49 7.73 -6.13 -4.24
CA GLY A 49 8.74 -7.18 -4.08
C GLY A 49 8.89 -7.65 -2.63
N VAL A 50 8.53 -6.81 -1.65
CA VAL A 50 8.49 -7.18 -0.24
C VAL A 50 7.43 -8.24 0.05
N LEU A 51 6.21 -8.05 -0.48
CA LEU A 51 5.12 -9.03 -0.36
C LEU A 51 5.45 -10.32 -1.12
N TYR A 52 6.11 -10.18 -2.28
CA TYR A 52 6.59 -11.33 -3.06
C TYR A 52 7.65 -12.12 -2.28
N PHE A 53 8.56 -11.45 -1.58
CA PHE A 53 9.57 -12.13 -0.77
C PHE A 53 8.98 -12.75 0.50
N LEU A 54 7.96 -12.13 1.10
CA LEU A 54 7.18 -12.74 2.18
C LEU A 54 6.52 -14.05 1.72
N HIS A 55 5.91 -14.05 0.53
CA HIS A 55 5.40 -15.27 -0.12
C HIS A 55 6.51 -16.29 -0.35
N PHE A 56 7.66 -15.87 -0.87
CA PHE A 56 8.81 -16.76 -1.12
C PHE A 56 9.29 -17.44 0.16
N MET A 57 9.41 -16.72 1.28
CA MET A 57 9.83 -17.30 2.56
C MET A 57 8.89 -18.42 3.03
N LYS A 58 7.59 -18.34 2.73
CA LYS A 58 6.65 -19.44 3.00
C LYS A 58 6.65 -20.53 1.97
N TRP A 59 6.69 -20.15 0.70
CA TRP A 59 6.78 -21.11 -0.38
C TRP A 59 8.00 -22.01 -0.21
N VAL A 60 9.17 -21.47 0.15
CA VAL A 60 10.40 -22.26 0.27
C VAL A 60 10.38 -23.24 1.45
N GLU A 61 9.70 -22.89 2.55
CA GLU A 61 9.49 -23.78 3.69
C GLU A 61 8.48 -24.91 3.39
N ALA A 62 7.48 -24.61 2.56
CA ALA A 62 6.39 -25.53 2.28
C ALA A 62 6.84 -26.77 1.47
N PRO A 63 6.24 -27.95 1.70
CA PRO A 63 6.58 -29.19 0.98
C PRO A 63 6.34 -29.10 -0.53
N ALA A 64 7.18 -29.78 -1.31
CA ALA A 64 6.94 -30.01 -2.73
C ALA A 64 5.71 -30.92 -2.94
N PRO A 65 4.96 -30.79 -4.04
CA PRO A 65 5.22 -29.92 -5.20
C PRO A 65 4.61 -28.51 -5.11
N VAL A 66 3.86 -28.20 -4.05
CA VAL A 66 3.17 -26.88 -3.92
C VAL A 66 4.14 -25.78 -3.47
N GLY A 67 5.05 -26.12 -2.56
CA GLY A 67 6.16 -25.28 -2.11
C GLY A 67 7.51 -25.71 -2.69
N GLY A 68 8.56 -25.03 -2.24
CA GLY A 68 9.94 -25.23 -2.67
C GLY A 68 10.67 -26.38 -1.98
N GLY A 69 10.09 -27.00 -0.95
CA GLY A 69 10.68 -28.17 -0.28
C GLY A 69 12.04 -27.92 0.38
N GLY A 70 12.32 -26.69 0.82
CA GLY A 70 13.54 -26.33 1.55
C GLY A 70 13.50 -26.74 3.03
N GLY A 71 12.31 -26.97 3.58
CA GLY A 71 12.08 -27.30 4.99
C GLY A 71 12.07 -26.06 5.89
N LEU A 72 11.61 -26.24 7.14
CA LEU A 72 11.39 -25.15 8.10
C LEU A 72 12.67 -24.39 8.49
N ASP A 73 13.83 -25.02 8.33
CA ASP A 73 15.12 -24.40 8.65
C ASP A 73 15.75 -23.66 7.46
N TRP A 74 15.09 -23.61 6.31
CA TRP A 74 15.71 -23.06 5.10
C TRP A 74 16.06 -21.58 5.28
N CYS A 75 15.13 -20.78 5.80
CA CYS A 75 15.34 -19.35 6.04
C CYS A 75 16.49 -19.11 7.03
N THR A 76 16.53 -19.84 8.15
CA THR A 76 17.61 -19.68 9.14
C THR A 76 18.97 -20.09 8.59
N LYS A 77 19.04 -21.07 7.68
CA LYS A 77 20.30 -21.51 7.07
C LYS A 77 20.83 -20.55 6.01
N HIS A 78 19.95 -19.82 5.33
CA HIS A 78 20.34 -19.09 4.12
C HIS A 78 20.21 -17.56 4.21
N ILE A 79 19.38 -17.02 5.10
CA ILE A 79 19.09 -15.57 5.16
C ILE A 79 19.69 -14.97 6.44
N LYS A 80 20.53 -13.93 6.28
CA LYS A 80 21.03 -13.09 7.37
C LYS A 80 20.01 -12.02 7.72
N ALA A 81 19.59 -11.26 6.70
CA ALA A 81 18.71 -10.13 6.87
C ALA A 81 17.80 -9.91 5.66
N VAL A 82 16.59 -9.40 5.92
CA VAL A 82 15.67 -8.91 4.89
C VAL A 82 15.49 -7.41 5.08
N MET A 83 15.99 -6.63 4.12
CA MET A 83 16.01 -5.17 4.15
C MET A 83 14.89 -4.62 3.26
N ASN A 84 13.68 -4.60 3.79
CA ASN A 84 12.48 -4.24 3.03
C ASN A 84 12.40 -2.74 2.81
N ILE A 85 12.46 -2.29 1.57
CA ILE A 85 12.38 -0.86 1.20
C ILE A 85 10.95 -0.52 0.76
N GLY A 86 10.30 0.45 1.41
CA GLY A 86 8.96 0.93 1.05
C GLY A 86 7.91 -0.18 1.06
N ALA A 87 7.87 -0.99 2.12
CA ALA A 87 7.06 -2.21 2.18
C ALA A 87 5.54 -1.94 2.25
N PRO A 88 4.71 -2.33 1.27
CA PRO A 88 3.26 -2.19 1.39
C PRO A 88 2.65 -3.39 2.14
N PHE A 89 3.15 -3.71 3.36
CA PHE A 89 2.75 -4.91 4.10
C PHE A 89 1.23 -5.03 4.24
N LEU A 90 0.59 -3.92 4.61
CA LEU A 90 -0.84 -3.85 4.78
C LEU A 90 -1.58 -3.38 3.53
N GLY A 91 -0.89 -3.22 2.39
CA GLY A 91 -1.45 -2.66 1.15
C GLY A 91 -1.41 -1.13 1.10
N VAL A 92 -1.94 -0.55 0.02
CA VAL A 92 -1.96 0.90 -0.22
C VAL A 92 -3.33 1.33 -0.76
N PRO A 93 -3.95 2.40 -0.24
CA PRO A 93 -5.21 2.93 -0.78
C PRO A 93 -5.13 3.29 -2.27
N LYS A 94 -3.95 3.68 -2.75
CA LYS A 94 -3.67 3.94 -4.18
C LYS A 94 -3.99 2.76 -5.09
N ALA A 95 -3.82 1.52 -4.62
CA ALA A 95 -4.17 0.33 -5.40
C ALA A 95 -5.69 0.24 -5.63
N VAL A 96 -6.50 0.65 -4.63
CA VAL A 96 -7.96 0.68 -4.75
C VAL A 96 -8.39 1.71 -5.79
N ALA A 97 -7.88 2.94 -5.72
CA ALA A 97 -8.22 4.00 -6.68
C ALA A 97 -7.82 3.61 -8.12
N GLY A 98 -6.65 2.99 -8.30
CA GLY A 98 -6.17 2.49 -9.59
C GLY A 98 -7.04 1.37 -10.18
N LEU A 99 -7.48 0.41 -9.37
CA LEU A 99 -8.35 -0.69 -9.82
C LEU A 99 -9.80 -0.24 -10.04
N PHE A 100 -10.26 0.73 -9.25
CA PHE A 100 -11.62 1.27 -9.29
C PHE A 100 -11.83 2.25 -10.44
N SER A 101 -10.91 3.19 -10.64
CA SER A 101 -11.14 4.32 -11.56
C SER A 101 -10.01 4.62 -12.53
N MET A 102 -8.88 3.91 -12.42
CA MET A 102 -7.62 4.26 -13.10
C MET A 102 -7.07 5.64 -12.71
N GLU A 103 -7.57 6.24 -11.62
CA GLU A 103 -7.09 7.52 -11.14
C GLU A 103 -6.16 7.35 -9.94
N ALA A 104 -5.16 8.22 -9.91
CA ALA A 104 -4.31 8.51 -8.78
C ALA A 104 -4.16 10.03 -8.69
N LYS A 105 -3.54 10.52 -7.61
CA LYS A 105 -3.29 11.95 -7.41
C LYS A 105 -2.76 12.67 -8.67
N ASP A 106 -1.74 12.12 -9.33
CA ASP A 106 -1.11 12.76 -10.51
C ASP A 106 -2.05 12.87 -11.71
N VAL A 107 -2.92 11.87 -11.91
CA VAL A 107 -3.93 11.87 -12.97
C VAL A 107 -5.04 12.88 -12.65
N ALA A 108 -5.50 12.92 -11.40
CA ALA A 108 -6.53 13.86 -10.95
C ALA A 108 -6.06 15.31 -11.07
N ILE A 109 -4.81 15.60 -10.65
CA ILE A 109 -4.18 16.91 -10.80
C ILE A 109 -4.01 17.28 -12.27
N ALA A 110 -3.51 16.37 -13.12
CA ALA A 110 -3.35 16.64 -14.55
C ALA A 110 -4.68 17.01 -15.24
N ARG A 111 -5.79 16.33 -14.90
CA ARG A 111 -7.13 16.68 -15.40
C ARG A 111 -7.61 18.06 -14.92
N ALA A 112 -7.30 18.44 -13.69
CA ALA A 112 -7.74 19.72 -13.13
C ALA A 112 -7.04 20.93 -13.77
N PHE A 113 -5.73 20.81 -14.05
CA PHE A 113 -4.93 21.90 -14.61
C PHE A 113 -4.98 21.96 -16.14
N ALA A 114 -5.26 20.86 -16.82
CA ALA A 114 -5.29 20.80 -18.28
C ALA A 114 -6.42 19.91 -18.82
N PRO A 115 -7.70 20.29 -18.59
CA PRO A 115 -8.85 19.48 -18.99
C PRO A 115 -8.84 19.14 -20.50
N GLY A 116 -8.29 20.01 -21.35
CA GLY A 116 -8.18 19.77 -22.79
C GLY A 116 -6.97 18.96 -23.26
N VAL A 117 -5.90 18.79 -22.47
CA VAL A 117 -4.67 18.11 -22.93
C VAL A 117 -4.79 16.59 -22.80
N LEU A 118 -5.48 16.11 -21.77
CA LEU A 118 -5.89 14.71 -21.68
C LEU A 118 -7.03 14.44 -22.66
N ASP A 119 -8.03 15.31 -22.76
CA ASP A 119 -9.20 15.04 -23.61
C ASP A 119 -8.97 15.20 -25.13
N LYS A 120 -7.92 15.89 -25.60
CA LYS A 120 -7.81 16.18 -27.05
C LYS A 120 -6.58 15.75 -27.84
N ASP A 121 -5.38 15.51 -27.30
CA ASP A 121 -4.25 15.23 -28.22
C ASP A 121 -3.17 14.21 -27.76
N VAL A 122 -3.23 13.66 -26.54
CA VAL A 122 -2.21 12.67 -26.08
C VAL A 122 -2.82 11.38 -25.51
N PHE A 123 -4.02 11.45 -24.92
CA PHE A 123 -4.69 10.33 -24.27
C PHE A 123 -6.20 10.38 -24.57
N GLY A 124 -6.62 10.01 -25.77
CA GLY A 124 -8.05 10.04 -26.13
C GLY A 124 -8.96 9.47 -25.03
N LEU A 125 -10.20 9.93 -24.91
CA LEU A 125 -11.16 9.60 -23.83
C LEU A 125 -11.20 8.10 -23.40
N GLN A 126 -10.84 7.19 -24.30
CA GLN A 126 -10.78 5.74 -24.09
C GLN A 126 -9.45 5.20 -23.52
N THR A 127 -8.36 5.98 -23.44
CA THR A 127 -7.05 5.48 -22.98
C THR A 127 -7.14 4.93 -21.57
N PHE A 128 -7.87 5.59 -20.66
CA PHE A 128 -8.09 5.09 -19.31
C PHE A 128 -8.86 3.76 -19.27
N GLN A 129 -9.74 3.51 -20.23
CA GLN A 129 -10.46 2.23 -20.34
C GLN A 129 -9.54 1.10 -20.81
N HIS A 130 -8.68 1.37 -21.79
CA HIS A 130 -7.65 0.42 -22.21
C HIS A 130 -6.67 0.12 -21.08
N MET A 131 -6.24 1.15 -20.35
CA MET A 131 -5.40 0.98 -19.17
C MET A 131 -6.12 0.16 -18.11
N MET A 132 -7.39 0.45 -17.80
CA MET A 132 -8.18 -0.33 -16.85
C MET A 132 -8.33 -1.79 -17.27
N ARG A 133 -8.66 -2.05 -18.53
CA ARG A 133 -8.75 -3.42 -19.05
C ARG A 133 -7.43 -4.16 -18.91
N MET A 134 -6.30 -3.49 -19.10
CA MET A 134 -4.97 -4.07 -18.97
C MET A 134 -4.57 -4.28 -17.50
N THR A 135 -4.64 -3.26 -16.65
CA THR A 135 -4.20 -3.36 -15.25
C THR A 135 -5.07 -4.32 -14.46
N ARG A 136 -6.36 -4.42 -14.78
CA ARG A 136 -7.24 -5.42 -14.15
C ARG A 136 -6.84 -6.85 -14.50
N THR A 137 -6.01 -7.12 -15.52
CA THR A 137 -5.47 -8.47 -15.77
C THR A 137 -4.13 -8.73 -15.08
N TRP A 138 -3.56 -7.73 -14.39
CA TRP A 138 -2.33 -7.90 -13.62
C TRP A 138 -2.66 -8.32 -12.19
N ASP A 139 -2.81 -9.64 -12.00
CA ASP A 139 -3.29 -10.22 -10.75
C ASP A 139 -2.46 -9.80 -9.53
N SER A 140 -1.15 -9.55 -9.68
CA SER A 140 -0.26 -9.09 -8.60
C SER A 140 -0.72 -7.80 -7.91
N THR A 141 -1.44 -6.93 -8.63
CA THR A 141 -1.96 -5.67 -8.08
C THR A 141 -2.91 -5.89 -6.91
N MET A 142 -3.61 -7.04 -6.90
CA MET A 142 -4.48 -7.46 -5.80
C MET A 142 -3.71 -7.72 -4.49
N SER A 143 -2.40 -7.99 -4.56
CA SER A 143 -1.56 -8.14 -3.36
C SER A 143 -1.43 -6.85 -2.55
N MET A 144 -1.65 -5.70 -3.19
CA MET A 144 -1.46 -4.37 -2.59
C MET A 144 -2.76 -3.72 -2.13
N ILE A 145 -3.89 -4.41 -2.20
CA ILE A 145 -5.14 -3.92 -1.60
C ILE A 145 -5.00 -3.88 -0.06
N PRO A 146 -5.59 -2.86 0.62
CA PRO A 146 -5.64 -2.77 2.08
C PRO A 146 -6.03 -4.08 2.76
N LYS A 147 -5.19 -4.56 3.67
CA LYS A 147 -5.37 -5.79 4.47
C LYS A 147 -5.72 -5.45 5.91
N GLY A 148 -6.49 -6.34 6.53
CA GLY A 148 -6.89 -6.23 7.93
C GLY A 148 -8.15 -5.39 8.19
N GLY A 149 -8.83 -4.94 7.13
CA GLY A 149 -10.11 -4.25 7.21
C GLY A 149 -10.08 -3.03 8.13
N ASP A 150 -11.23 -2.74 8.73
CA ASP A 150 -11.44 -1.58 9.59
C ASP A 150 -10.60 -1.64 10.88
N THR A 151 -10.19 -2.83 11.33
CA THR A 151 -9.30 -3.01 12.49
C THR A 151 -7.95 -2.32 12.30
N ILE A 152 -7.42 -2.37 11.08
CA ILE A 152 -6.12 -1.78 10.72
C ILE A 152 -6.31 -0.35 10.21
N TRP A 153 -7.19 -0.17 9.22
CA TRP A 153 -7.30 1.07 8.45
C TRP A 153 -8.31 2.07 9.02
N GLY A 154 -9.02 1.72 10.08
CA GLY A 154 -10.06 2.56 10.67
C GLY A 154 -11.43 2.40 10.00
N GLY A 155 -12.46 2.83 10.73
CA GLY A 155 -13.85 2.82 10.28
C GLY A 155 -14.34 4.19 9.86
N LEU A 156 -15.65 4.43 9.97
CA LEU A 156 -16.27 5.68 9.52
C LEU A 156 -15.80 6.91 10.31
N ASP A 157 -15.55 6.80 11.61
CA ASP A 157 -15.25 7.95 12.49
C ASP A 157 -13.91 7.82 13.22
N TRP A 158 -13.09 6.85 12.83
CA TRP A 158 -11.79 6.65 13.47
C TRP A 158 -10.76 6.11 12.48
N SER A 159 -9.51 6.47 12.72
CA SER A 159 -8.33 5.86 12.09
C SER A 159 -7.13 6.05 13.02
N PRO A 160 -6.08 5.21 12.93
CA PRO A 160 -4.90 5.35 13.78
C PRO A 160 -4.24 6.74 13.66
N GLU A 161 -4.12 7.21 12.42
CA GLU A 161 -3.56 8.50 12.02
C GLU A 161 -4.57 9.66 11.98
N GLY A 162 -5.77 9.53 12.58
CA GLY A 162 -6.81 10.58 12.54
C GLY A 162 -6.43 11.92 13.21
N ASP A 163 -5.36 11.94 14.01
CA ASP A 163 -4.80 13.16 14.62
C ASP A 163 -3.54 13.67 13.86
N PHE A 164 -3.24 13.11 12.68
CA PHE A 164 -2.12 13.56 11.86
C PHE A 164 -2.36 14.98 11.35
N ASP A 165 -1.33 15.83 11.47
CA ASP A 165 -1.37 17.20 10.99
C ASP A 165 -0.57 17.34 9.69
N CYS A 166 -1.24 17.71 8.61
CA CYS A 166 -0.61 17.97 7.31
C CYS A 166 -0.10 19.41 7.17
N SER A 167 -0.19 20.23 8.22
CA SER A 167 0.48 21.52 8.25
C SER A 167 1.99 21.30 8.09
N ALA A 168 2.61 22.03 7.16
CA ALA A 168 4.02 21.83 6.84
C ALA A 168 4.85 21.95 8.13
N LYS A 169 5.62 20.91 8.49
CA LYS A 169 6.65 21.01 9.52
C LYS A 169 7.51 22.22 9.16
N LYS A 170 7.36 23.33 9.89
CA LYS A 170 8.29 24.47 9.75
C LYS A 170 9.68 23.89 9.95
N LEU A 171 10.51 23.99 8.91
CA LEU A 171 11.95 23.77 9.01
C LEU A 171 12.42 24.49 10.28
N LYS A 172 12.98 23.73 11.22
CA LYS A 172 13.69 24.31 12.36
C LYS A 172 14.90 25.04 11.79
N ASN A 173 14.73 26.31 11.43
CA ASN A 173 15.87 27.18 11.22
C ASN A 173 16.56 27.30 12.58
N ASN A 174 17.72 26.65 12.70
CA ASN A 174 18.68 26.96 13.75
C ASN A 174 19.32 28.31 13.43
N ASP A 175 18.56 29.39 13.61
CA ASP A 175 19.14 30.71 13.77
C ASP A 175 18.96 31.14 15.22
N THR A 176 20.09 31.22 15.91
CA THR A 176 20.24 31.75 17.24
C THR A 176 19.79 33.22 17.33
N GLN A 177 19.06 33.52 18.42
CA GLN A 177 18.70 34.85 18.96
C GLN A 177 17.56 35.56 18.19
N THR A 178 16.49 36.07 18.81
CA THR A 178 16.30 36.69 20.12
C THR A 178 14.91 36.39 20.70
N ALA A 179 14.80 36.41 22.02
CA ALA A 179 13.54 36.34 22.74
C ALA A 179 12.61 37.51 22.39
N ASP A 180 11.34 37.22 22.10
CA ASP A 180 10.25 38.10 22.53
C ASP A 180 8.95 37.34 22.74
N GLN A 181 8.20 37.80 23.73
CA GLN A 181 7.16 37.06 24.44
C GLN A 181 5.79 37.05 23.73
N SER A 182 5.10 35.92 23.95
CA SER A 182 3.64 35.80 24.11
C SER A 182 2.74 36.32 22.99
N GLY A 183 2.54 35.49 21.96
CA GLY A 183 1.25 35.37 21.30
C GLY A 183 0.65 34.02 21.64
N LYS A 184 -0.39 33.98 22.49
CA LYS A 184 -1.29 32.82 22.60
C LYS A 184 -1.94 32.63 21.22
N GLY A 185 -1.28 31.86 20.36
CA GLY A 185 -1.90 31.35 19.15
C GLY A 185 -3.04 30.45 19.58
N THR A 186 -4.27 30.88 19.33
CA THR A 186 -5.48 30.08 19.48
C THR A 186 -5.20 28.72 18.84
N LEU A 187 -5.19 27.66 19.65
CA LEU A 187 -5.12 26.28 19.20
C LEU A 187 -6.41 26.03 18.40
N GLY A 188 -6.40 26.42 17.13
CA GLY A 188 -7.48 26.13 16.20
C GLY A 188 -7.63 24.62 16.20
N THR A 189 -8.78 24.14 16.64
CA THR A 189 -9.14 22.73 16.61
C THR A 189 -9.02 22.25 15.17
N THR A 190 -7.88 21.65 14.82
CA THR A 190 -7.67 21.03 13.52
C THR A 190 -8.77 19.98 13.37
N LYS A 191 -9.61 20.13 12.35
CA LYS A 191 -10.71 19.20 12.10
C LYS A 191 -10.11 17.81 11.89
N ARG A 192 -10.49 16.84 12.72
CA ARG A 192 -10.04 15.45 12.57
C ARG A 192 -10.47 14.93 11.20
N VAL A 193 -9.54 14.30 10.50
CA VAL A 193 -9.80 13.71 9.19
C VAL A 193 -10.22 12.26 9.35
N ASN A 194 -11.31 11.88 8.69
CA ASN A 194 -11.87 10.52 8.73
C ASN A 194 -11.16 9.59 7.75
N TYR A 195 -9.85 9.33 7.93
CA TYR A 195 -9.07 8.52 6.98
C TYR A 195 -9.57 7.09 6.80
N GLY A 196 -10.34 6.52 7.75
CA GLY A 196 -10.95 5.19 7.57
C GLY A 196 -11.96 5.14 6.40
N ARG A 197 -12.46 6.30 5.94
CA ARG A 197 -13.28 6.46 4.74
C ARG A 197 -12.40 6.47 3.48
N ILE A 198 -11.90 5.30 3.05
CA ILE A 198 -10.99 5.18 1.89
C ILE A 198 -11.58 5.83 0.63
N ILE A 199 -12.87 5.63 0.36
CA ILE A 199 -13.60 6.33 -0.71
C ILE A 199 -14.83 7.01 -0.11
N SER A 200 -15.03 8.28 -0.42
CA SER A 200 -16.25 9.04 -0.08
C SER A 200 -16.82 9.68 -1.34
N PHE A 201 -18.10 9.46 -1.65
CA PHE A 201 -18.81 10.12 -2.74
C PHE A 201 -19.36 11.48 -2.28
N GLY A 202 -18.61 12.55 -2.57
CA GLY A 202 -18.91 13.92 -2.13
C GLY A 202 -18.02 14.40 -0.98
N LYS A 203 -17.60 15.67 -1.03
CA LYS A 203 -16.77 16.31 0.02
C LYS A 203 -17.56 16.53 1.31
N ASP A 204 -18.84 16.85 1.20
CA ASP A 204 -19.76 16.91 2.34
C ASP A 204 -19.79 15.56 3.09
N VAL A 205 -19.87 14.46 2.34
CA VAL A 205 -19.88 13.10 2.90
C VAL A 205 -18.57 12.73 3.60
N SER A 206 -17.40 13.22 3.13
CA SER A 206 -16.14 12.98 3.84
C SER A 206 -16.07 13.68 5.21
N ASP A 207 -16.85 14.75 5.38
CA ASP A 207 -16.74 15.69 6.49
C ASP A 207 -17.83 15.53 7.56
N ILE A 208 -19.04 15.09 7.18
CA ILE A 208 -20.16 14.88 8.12
C ILE A 208 -19.92 13.69 9.06
N HIS A 209 -20.59 13.68 10.20
CA HIS A 209 -20.55 12.57 11.15
C HIS A 209 -21.26 11.32 10.56
N SER A 210 -20.78 10.11 10.87
CA SER A 210 -21.33 8.87 10.29
C SER A 210 -22.86 8.70 10.44
N PHE A 211 -23.43 9.14 11.56
CA PHE A 211 -24.87 9.09 11.84
C PHE A 211 -25.72 9.82 10.78
N GLU A 212 -25.16 10.84 10.12
CA GLU A 212 -25.86 11.60 9.07
C GLU A 212 -25.73 10.94 7.69
N ILE A 213 -24.86 9.94 7.55
CA ILE A 213 -24.60 9.25 6.29
C ILE A 213 -25.66 8.16 6.08
N LYS A 214 -26.62 8.44 5.19
CA LYS A 214 -27.55 7.42 4.71
C LYS A 214 -26.87 6.55 3.66
N ARG A 215 -26.53 5.31 4.04
CA ARG A 215 -25.97 4.31 3.13
C ARG A 215 -27.07 3.38 2.66
N VAL A 216 -27.17 3.20 1.34
CA VAL A 216 -28.04 2.19 0.73
C VAL A 216 -27.15 1.04 0.28
N ASP A 217 -27.49 -0.19 0.69
CA ASP A 217 -26.72 -1.37 0.28
C ASP A 217 -26.82 -1.59 -1.24
N PHE A 218 -25.66 -1.81 -1.87
CA PHE A 218 -25.52 -1.97 -3.32
C PHE A 218 -25.37 -3.43 -3.73
N GLN A 219 -25.08 -4.36 -2.81
CA GLN A 219 -24.77 -5.75 -3.18
C GLN A 219 -25.95 -6.46 -3.86
N GLY A 220 -27.19 -6.11 -3.49
CA GLY A 220 -28.42 -6.60 -4.12
C GLY A 220 -28.93 -5.75 -5.29
N ALA A 221 -28.24 -4.67 -5.66
CA ALA A 221 -28.70 -3.77 -6.72
C ALA A 221 -28.59 -4.44 -8.09
N VAL A 222 -29.72 -4.58 -8.79
CA VAL A 222 -29.79 -5.16 -10.13
C VAL A 222 -29.03 -4.26 -11.11
N LYS A 223 -28.01 -4.83 -11.75
CA LYS A 223 -27.29 -4.16 -12.84
C LYS A 223 -28.28 -3.90 -13.98
N GLY A 224 -28.36 -2.64 -14.43
CA GLY A 224 -29.40 -2.19 -15.36
C GLY A 224 -29.29 -2.79 -16.76
N ASN A 225 -30.30 -2.55 -17.60
CA ASN A 225 -30.34 -3.11 -18.96
C ASN A 225 -29.16 -2.67 -19.83
N ASN A 226 -28.57 -3.68 -20.45
CA ASN A 226 -27.43 -3.65 -21.36
C ASN A 226 -27.62 -2.71 -22.57
N LEU A 227 -26.73 -1.73 -22.75
CA LEU A 227 -26.52 -1.02 -24.03
C LEU A 227 -25.64 -1.84 -25.00
N ILE A 228 -25.60 -3.17 -24.83
CA ILE A 228 -24.69 -4.10 -25.53
C ILE A 228 -24.80 -4.02 -27.08
N ASN A 229 -25.92 -3.55 -27.61
CA ASN A 229 -26.17 -3.53 -29.06
C ASN A 229 -26.18 -2.14 -29.73
N THR A 230 -25.94 -1.04 -29.01
CA THR A 230 -26.07 0.32 -29.59
C THR A 230 -24.80 1.17 -29.57
N THR A 231 -23.80 0.85 -28.75
CA THR A 231 -22.59 1.70 -28.59
C THR A 231 -21.31 1.05 -29.13
N LYS A 232 -20.56 1.76 -29.99
CA LYS A 232 -19.22 1.36 -30.47
C LYS A 232 -18.16 1.81 -29.46
N CYS A 233 -17.92 1.01 -28.42
CA CYS A 233 -16.77 1.21 -27.53
C CYS A 233 -15.56 0.41 -28.05
N ASP A 234 -14.42 1.05 -28.25
CA ASP A 234 -13.19 0.33 -28.63
C ASP A 234 -12.59 -0.46 -27.45
N ALA A 235 -12.86 -0.01 -26.22
CA ALA A 235 -12.53 -0.70 -24.97
C ALA A 235 -13.78 -1.00 -24.15
N TRP A 236 -14.16 -2.28 -24.09
CA TRP A 236 -15.24 -2.76 -23.23
C TRP A 236 -14.73 -3.11 -21.82
N THR A 237 -15.35 -2.57 -20.79
CA THR A 237 -15.08 -2.88 -19.37
C THR A 237 -16.37 -3.34 -18.67
N GLU A 238 -16.28 -3.88 -17.45
CA GLU A 238 -17.48 -4.28 -16.70
C GLU A 238 -18.38 -3.10 -16.30
N TYR A 239 -17.90 -1.86 -16.39
CA TYR A 239 -18.72 -0.67 -16.15
C TYR A 239 -19.83 -0.48 -17.18
N GLN A 240 -19.58 -0.85 -18.44
CA GLN A 240 -20.60 -0.83 -19.48
C GLN A 240 -21.71 -1.87 -19.23
N GLU A 241 -21.40 -2.97 -18.53
CA GLU A 241 -22.35 -4.03 -18.16
C GLU A 241 -23.14 -3.70 -16.88
N MET A 242 -22.67 -2.74 -16.07
CA MET A 242 -23.27 -2.40 -14.78
C MET A 242 -24.54 -1.55 -14.90
N GLY A 243 -24.63 -0.72 -15.95
CA GLY A 243 -25.73 0.19 -16.19
C GLY A 243 -25.84 1.34 -15.18
N ILE A 244 -26.74 2.29 -15.44
CA ILE A 244 -26.90 3.51 -14.65
C ILE A 244 -27.34 3.21 -13.20
N GLU A 245 -28.25 2.24 -13.01
CA GLU A 245 -28.72 1.87 -11.67
C GLU A 245 -27.61 1.29 -10.80
N GLY A 246 -26.72 0.46 -11.36
CA GLY A 246 -25.57 -0.06 -10.62
C GLY A 246 -24.54 1.03 -10.31
N VAL A 247 -24.32 1.98 -11.22
CA VAL A 247 -23.48 3.17 -10.97
C VAL A 247 -24.02 3.99 -9.82
N LYS A 248 -25.33 4.24 -9.83
CA LYS A 248 -26.01 4.98 -8.79
C LYS A 248 -25.96 4.25 -7.45
N ALA A 249 -26.17 2.93 -7.42
CA ALA A 249 -26.09 2.14 -6.20
C ALA A 249 -24.71 2.24 -5.53
N VAL A 250 -23.64 2.17 -6.31
CA VAL A 250 -22.26 2.37 -5.80
C VAL A 250 -22.09 3.78 -5.22
N ALA A 251 -22.56 4.82 -5.91
CA ALA A 251 -22.45 6.19 -5.40
C ALA A 251 -23.36 6.45 -4.18
N ASP A 252 -24.51 5.78 -4.07
CA ASP A 252 -25.48 5.92 -2.98
C ASP A 252 -25.13 5.10 -1.73
N TYR A 253 -24.13 4.23 -1.81
CA TYR A 253 -23.48 3.66 -0.62
C TYR A 253 -22.63 4.71 0.14
N LYS A 254 -22.28 5.82 -0.53
CA LYS A 254 -21.61 7.03 -0.02
C LYS A 254 -20.17 6.85 0.47
N VAL A 255 -19.89 5.86 1.31
CA VAL A 255 -18.57 5.71 1.96
C VAL A 255 -18.14 4.26 1.98
N TYR A 256 -16.90 4.02 1.52
CA TYR A 256 -16.25 2.71 1.57
C TYR A 256 -15.04 2.74 2.51
N THR A 257 -15.08 1.88 3.52
CA THR A 257 -13.95 1.58 4.41
C THR A 257 -13.18 0.35 3.92
N ALA A 258 -12.02 0.05 4.51
CA ALA A 258 -11.25 -1.15 4.18
C ALA A 258 -12.06 -2.45 4.29
N GLY A 259 -13.06 -2.51 5.17
CA GLY A 259 -13.98 -3.64 5.30
C GLY A 259 -14.95 -3.82 4.12
N SER A 260 -15.23 -2.77 3.34
CA SER A 260 -16.23 -2.77 2.27
C SER A 260 -15.67 -2.56 0.86
N ILE A 261 -14.39 -2.19 0.72
CA ILE A 261 -13.76 -2.00 -0.60
C ILE A 261 -13.67 -3.31 -1.39
N LEU A 262 -13.58 -4.46 -0.73
CA LEU A 262 -13.58 -5.74 -1.45
C LEU A 262 -14.96 -6.00 -2.05
N ASP A 263 -16.04 -5.75 -1.32
CA ASP A 263 -17.41 -5.87 -1.84
C ASP A 263 -17.65 -4.94 -3.02
N LEU A 264 -17.11 -3.71 -2.95
CA LEU A 264 -17.11 -2.75 -4.06
C LEU A 264 -16.45 -3.37 -5.30
N LEU A 265 -15.24 -3.91 -5.14
CA LEU A 265 -14.48 -4.51 -6.24
C LEU A 265 -15.16 -5.78 -6.80
N HIS A 266 -15.79 -6.60 -5.96
CA HIS A 266 -16.59 -7.74 -6.42
C HIS A 266 -17.77 -7.29 -7.29
N TYR A 267 -18.40 -6.18 -6.92
CA TYR A 267 -19.52 -5.65 -7.68
C TYR A 267 -19.08 -5.04 -9.02
N VAL A 268 -18.01 -4.24 -9.02
CA VAL A 268 -17.59 -3.46 -10.21
C VAL A 268 -16.56 -4.13 -11.12
N ALA A 269 -15.87 -5.15 -10.62
CA ALA A 269 -14.79 -5.85 -11.32
C ALA A 269 -14.77 -7.35 -10.99
N PRO A 270 -15.89 -8.08 -11.19
CA PRO A 270 -16.01 -9.49 -10.76
C PRO A 270 -14.97 -10.41 -11.42
N LYS A 271 -14.54 -10.14 -12.66
CA LYS A 271 -13.52 -10.96 -13.32
C LYS A 271 -12.14 -10.77 -12.70
N LEU A 272 -11.81 -9.55 -12.26
CA LEU A 272 -10.60 -9.27 -11.50
C LEU A 272 -10.65 -10.01 -10.17
N MET A 273 -11.73 -9.87 -9.42
CA MET A 273 -11.88 -10.51 -8.11
C MET A 273 -11.78 -12.03 -8.19
N ALA A 274 -12.43 -12.66 -9.17
CA ALA A 274 -12.32 -14.11 -9.38
C ALA A 274 -10.86 -14.60 -9.53
N ARG A 275 -9.98 -13.82 -10.15
CA ARG A 275 -8.54 -14.12 -10.21
C ARG A 275 -7.81 -13.75 -8.93
N GLY A 276 -8.10 -12.58 -8.37
CA GLY A 276 -7.51 -12.08 -7.13
C GLY A 276 -7.74 -13.01 -5.94
N ASP A 277 -8.99 -13.44 -5.71
CA ASP A 277 -9.40 -14.23 -4.54
C ASP A 277 -8.82 -15.65 -4.53
N ALA A 278 -8.45 -16.16 -5.70
CA ALA A 278 -7.75 -17.42 -5.86
C ALA A 278 -6.29 -17.35 -5.37
N HIS A 279 -5.70 -16.15 -5.35
CA HIS A 279 -4.27 -15.96 -5.15
C HIS A 279 -3.89 -15.06 -3.98
N PHE A 280 -4.80 -14.24 -3.48
CA PHE A 280 -4.53 -13.27 -2.45
C PHE A 280 -5.61 -13.28 -1.37
N SER A 281 -5.26 -12.68 -0.25
CA SER A 281 -6.07 -12.56 0.93
C SER A 281 -5.79 -11.22 1.61
N HIS A 282 -6.80 -10.71 2.32
CA HIS A 282 -6.81 -9.37 2.88
C HIS A 282 -7.35 -9.35 4.30
N GLY A 283 -7.57 -10.52 4.89
CA GLY A 283 -8.16 -10.68 6.22
C GLY A 283 -7.14 -10.58 7.36
N ILE A 284 -7.60 -11.02 8.52
CA ILE A 284 -6.80 -11.24 9.73
C ILE A 284 -7.09 -12.67 10.16
N ALA A 285 -6.04 -13.44 10.47
CA ALA A 285 -6.25 -14.80 10.93
C ALA A 285 -6.76 -14.84 12.37
N ASP A 286 -7.93 -15.47 12.59
CA ASP A 286 -8.41 -15.77 13.94
C ASP A 286 -7.48 -16.75 14.66
N ASN A 287 -7.10 -17.84 13.99
CA ASN A 287 -6.16 -18.86 14.46
C ASN A 287 -5.14 -19.20 13.36
N LEU A 288 -3.87 -18.80 13.52
CA LEU A 288 -2.81 -19.05 12.52
C LEU A 288 -2.41 -20.53 12.39
N ASP A 289 -2.90 -21.42 13.27
CA ASP A 289 -2.70 -22.87 13.18
C ASP A 289 -3.78 -23.58 12.34
N ASP A 290 -4.77 -22.85 11.81
CA ASP A 290 -5.77 -23.41 10.90
C ASP A 290 -5.10 -23.89 9.59
N PRO A 291 -5.28 -25.17 9.18
CA PRO A 291 -4.68 -25.72 7.96
C PRO A 291 -4.97 -24.94 6.69
N LYS A 292 -6.05 -24.13 6.65
CA LYS A 292 -6.33 -23.30 5.48
C LYS A 292 -5.19 -22.34 5.15
N TYR A 293 -4.43 -21.88 6.15
CA TYR A 293 -3.30 -20.95 5.94
C TYR A 293 -2.08 -21.61 5.30
N GLU A 294 -2.09 -22.93 5.12
CA GLU A 294 -1.14 -23.64 4.27
C GLU A 294 -1.36 -23.35 2.78
N HIS A 295 -2.52 -22.82 2.38
CA HIS A 295 -2.76 -22.44 1.00
C HIS A 295 -1.97 -21.17 0.62
N HIS A 296 -1.34 -21.18 -0.55
CA HIS A 296 -0.46 -20.10 -1.04
C HIS A 296 -1.11 -18.72 -1.17
N LYS A 297 -2.44 -18.61 -1.03
CA LYS A 297 -3.17 -17.34 -1.10
C LYS A 297 -2.95 -16.47 0.14
N TYR A 298 -2.52 -17.07 1.23
CA TYR A 298 -2.31 -16.41 2.52
C TYR A 298 -0.86 -15.98 2.77
N TRP A 299 0.09 -16.55 2.01
CA TRP A 299 1.53 -16.42 2.28
C TRP A 299 2.10 -15.03 2.07
N SER A 300 1.42 -14.16 1.33
CA SER A 300 1.79 -12.75 1.17
C SER A 300 1.05 -11.80 2.13
N ASN A 301 0.10 -12.29 2.92
CA ASN A 301 -0.59 -11.50 3.92
C ASN A 301 0.11 -11.64 5.28
N PRO A 302 0.80 -10.60 5.79
CA PRO A 302 1.49 -10.67 7.07
C PRO A 302 0.56 -10.79 8.29
N LEU A 303 -0.76 -10.62 8.11
CA LEU A 303 -1.80 -10.82 9.13
C LEU A 303 -2.45 -12.22 9.07
N GLU A 304 -2.05 -13.06 8.11
CA GLU A 304 -2.54 -14.44 7.94
C GLU A 304 -1.42 -15.46 7.77
N THR A 305 -0.17 -15.05 8.02
CA THR A 305 0.99 -15.94 7.99
C THR A 305 1.95 -15.64 9.14
N LYS A 306 2.66 -16.67 9.59
CA LYS A 306 3.69 -16.57 10.63
C LYS A 306 5.04 -16.24 9.99
N LEU A 307 5.93 -15.51 10.63
CA LEU A 307 7.33 -15.46 10.20
C LEU A 307 8.00 -16.85 10.29
N PRO A 308 9.07 -17.11 9.52
CA PRO A 308 9.78 -18.39 9.54
C PRO A 308 10.44 -18.69 10.90
N ASN A 309 10.87 -19.93 11.11
CA ASN A 309 11.67 -20.26 12.30
C ASN A 309 13.13 -19.85 12.08
N ALA A 310 13.45 -18.57 12.29
CA ALA A 310 14.77 -18.01 12.03
C ALA A 310 15.18 -16.95 13.07
N PRO A 311 15.44 -17.32 14.34
CA PRO A 311 15.72 -16.38 15.43
C PRO A 311 16.99 -15.53 15.19
N ASP A 312 17.96 -16.04 14.44
CA ASP A 312 19.19 -15.31 14.11
C ASP A 312 19.03 -14.35 12.92
N MET A 313 17.92 -14.43 12.18
CA MET A 313 17.63 -13.54 11.06
C MET A 313 17.20 -12.16 11.58
N GLU A 314 17.42 -11.13 10.78
CA GLU A 314 16.93 -9.78 11.06
C GLU A 314 15.97 -9.30 9.95
N ILE A 315 14.92 -8.58 10.32
CA ILE A 315 13.99 -7.96 9.37
C ILE A 315 14.01 -6.46 9.59
N TYR A 316 14.31 -5.72 8.54
CA TYR A 316 14.29 -4.26 8.53
C TYR A 316 13.11 -3.77 7.70
N THR A 317 12.45 -2.73 8.18
CA THR A 317 11.51 -1.91 7.41
C THR A 317 12.13 -0.55 7.19
N MET A 318 12.42 -0.23 5.94
CA MET A 318 13.17 0.94 5.52
C MET A 318 12.27 1.78 4.62
N TYR A 319 11.85 2.97 5.05
CA TYR A 319 10.92 3.79 4.27
C TYR A 319 11.09 5.27 4.55
N GLY A 320 10.66 6.09 3.60
CA GLY A 320 10.73 7.53 3.74
C GLY A 320 9.58 8.07 4.57
N VAL A 321 9.79 9.22 5.17
CA VAL A 321 8.80 9.94 5.96
C VAL A 321 8.85 11.43 5.64
N GLY A 322 7.79 12.16 5.95
CA GLY A 322 7.62 13.57 5.61
C GLY A 322 7.11 13.81 4.19
N VAL A 323 6.71 12.77 3.44
CA VAL A 323 6.16 12.90 2.09
C VAL A 323 4.64 12.71 2.12
N PRO A 324 3.84 13.68 1.62
CA PRO A 324 2.39 13.52 1.51
C PRO A 324 2.01 12.29 0.68
N THR A 325 1.37 11.33 1.32
CA THR A 325 1.07 10.00 0.77
C THR A 325 -0.42 9.71 0.73
N GLU A 326 -0.91 9.15 -0.37
CA GLU A 326 -2.35 8.96 -0.59
C GLU A 326 -2.99 8.01 0.43
N ARG A 327 -4.10 8.45 1.05
CA ARG A 327 -4.76 7.71 2.14
C ARG A 327 -6.25 7.45 1.94
N ALA A 328 -6.95 8.43 1.36
CA ALA A 328 -8.39 8.37 1.10
C ALA A 328 -8.76 9.34 -0.03
N TYR A 329 -9.94 9.17 -0.60
CA TYR A 329 -10.35 9.86 -1.82
C TYR A 329 -11.79 10.37 -1.75
N VAL A 330 -12.00 11.59 -2.24
CA VAL A 330 -13.31 12.15 -2.53
C VAL A 330 -13.62 11.89 -3.99
N TYR A 331 -14.67 11.14 -4.26
CA TYR A 331 -15.15 10.79 -5.58
C TYR A 331 -16.42 11.55 -5.94
N LYS A 332 -16.64 11.70 -7.23
CA LYS A 332 -17.89 12.13 -7.87
C LYS A 332 -18.24 11.20 -9.01
N LEU A 333 -19.49 11.27 -9.44
CA LEU A 333 -19.93 10.67 -10.69
C LEU A 333 -19.49 11.55 -11.86
N THR A 334 -18.98 10.93 -12.90
CA THR A 334 -18.76 11.61 -14.17
C THR A 334 -20.08 11.74 -14.94
N PRO A 335 -20.28 12.82 -15.70
CA PRO A 335 -21.42 12.93 -16.61
C PRO A 335 -21.52 11.70 -17.51
N ALA A 336 -22.73 11.17 -17.68
CA ALA A 336 -22.92 9.98 -18.50
C ALA A 336 -22.57 10.27 -19.96
N ALA A 337 -21.58 9.52 -20.48
CA ALA A 337 -21.18 9.54 -21.88
C ALA A 337 -21.30 8.14 -22.49
N GLU A 338 -21.16 8.01 -23.81
CA GLU A 338 -20.94 6.69 -24.41
C GLU A 338 -19.51 6.25 -24.06
N CYS A 339 -19.37 5.04 -23.50
CA CYS A 339 -18.07 4.43 -23.21
C CYS A 339 -17.19 5.25 -22.23
N TYR A 340 -17.48 5.23 -20.93
CA TYR A 340 -16.69 5.93 -19.90
C TYR A 340 -16.53 5.10 -18.61
N ILE A 341 -15.59 5.53 -17.75
CA ILE A 341 -15.48 5.06 -16.37
C ILE A 341 -16.34 6.00 -15.50
N PRO A 342 -17.35 5.50 -14.77
CA PRO A 342 -18.37 6.35 -14.16
C PRO A 342 -17.95 7.07 -12.86
N PHE A 343 -16.77 6.74 -12.35
CA PHE A 343 -16.28 7.21 -11.06
C PHE A 343 -14.99 7.97 -11.26
N GLN A 344 -14.93 9.17 -10.69
CA GLN A 344 -13.77 10.04 -10.78
C GLN A 344 -13.47 10.71 -9.44
N ILE A 345 -12.20 10.82 -9.08
CA ILE A 345 -11.71 11.67 -7.99
C ILE A 345 -12.16 13.11 -8.27
N ASP A 346 -12.84 13.71 -7.31
CA ASP A 346 -13.29 15.08 -7.42
C ASP A 346 -12.13 16.04 -7.15
N ALA A 347 -11.41 16.40 -8.22
CA ALA A 347 -10.30 17.34 -8.13
C ALA A 347 -10.70 18.76 -7.67
N SER A 348 -12.00 19.07 -7.59
CA SER A 348 -12.48 20.34 -7.01
C SER A 348 -12.62 20.30 -5.48
N ALA A 349 -12.52 19.12 -4.88
CA ALA A 349 -12.57 18.96 -3.43
C ALA A 349 -11.23 19.37 -2.80
N GLU A 350 -11.16 20.63 -2.36
CA GLU A 350 -10.02 21.23 -1.67
C GLU A 350 -10.32 21.47 -0.20
N GLY A 351 -9.37 21.17 0.70
CA GLY A 351 -9.54 21.39 2.14
C GLY A 351 -9.09 22.78 2.63
N GLY A 352 -8.36 23.54 1.81
CA GLY A 352 -7.90 24.88 2.15
C GLY A 352 -7.04 24.92 3.43
N SER A 353 -7.15 26.02 4.18
CA SER A 353 -6.44 26.16 5.47
C SER A 353 -7.08 25.37 6.62
N GLU A 354 -8.37 25.04 6.51
CA GLU A 354 -9.12 24.32 7.56
C GLU A 354 -8.78 22.82 7.58
N ASN A 355 -8.48 22.25 6.41
CA ASN A 355 -8.09 20.86 6.27
C ASN A 355 -6.95 20.72 5.22
N PRO A 356 -5.70 21.06 5.59
CA PRO A 356 -4.58 21.06 4.65
C PRO A 356 -4.24 19.67 4.09
N CYS A 357 -4.81 18.60 4.67
CA CYS A 357 -4.63 17.23 4.24
C CYS A 357 -5.40 16.86 2.97
N LEU A 358 -6.44 17.62 2.61
CA LEU A 358 -7.23 17.40 1.40
C LEU A 358 -6.77 18.32 0.28
N LYS A 359 -6.24 17.75 -0.79
CA LYS A 359 -5.84 18.46 -2.01
C LYS A 359 -6.30 17.70 -3.24
N GLY A 360 -7.01 18.35 -4.15
CA GLY A 360 -7.49 17.77 -5.40
C GLY A 360 -8.28 16.46 -5.22
N GLY A 361 -9.15 16.39 -4.20
CA GLY A 361 -9.93 15.18 -3.90
C GLY A 361 -9.14 14.04 -3.26
N VAL A 362 -7.87 14.25 -2.91
CA VAL A 362 -7.02 13.25 -2.26
C VAL A 362 -6.69 13.69 -0.85
N PHE A 363 -7.02 12.86 0.13
CA PHE A 363 -6.53 12.98 1.49
C PHE A 363 -5.16 12.33 1.61
N SER A 364 -4.18 13.09 2.10
CA SER A 364 -2.82 12.60 2.34
C SER A 364 -2.51 12.41 3.83
N VAL A 365 -1.60 11.47 4.11
CA VAL A 365 -0.97 11.23 5.41
C VAL A 365 0.55 11.14 5.26
N ASP A 366 1.27 10.95 6.36
CA ASP A 366 2.71 10.70 6.34
C ASP A 366 3.05 9.35 5.66
N GLY A 367 4.15 9.33 4.93
CA GLY A 367 4.61 8.19 4.14
C GLY A 367 5.70 8.56 3.17
N ASP A 368 5.85 7.72 2.15
CA ASP A 368 6.90 7.81 1.14
C ASP A 368 6.38 8.22 -0.24
N GLU A 369 5.23 8.90 -0.36
CA GLU A 369 4.46 9.21 -1.58
C GLU A 369 3.50 8.09 -2.02
N THR A 370 3.89 6.83 -1.86
CA THR A 370 3.12 5.67 -2.33
C THR A 370 2.54 4.86 -1.19
N VAL A 371 3.34 4.56 -0.18
CA VAL A 371 3.03 3.68 0.94
C VAL A 371 2.89 4.51 2.21
N PRO A 372 1.69 4.57 2.82
CA PRO A 372 1.52 5.28 4.08
C PRO A 372 2.30 4.56 5.18
N ILE A 373 2.84 5.31 6.14
CA ILE A 373 3.66 4.77 7.24
C ILE A 373 2.92 3.66 8.00
N LEU A 374 1.60 3.76 8.13
CA LEU A 374 0.80 2.70 8.74
C LEU A 374 1.07 1.34 8.06
N SER A 375 1.07 1.30 6.73
CA SER A 375 1.32 0.08 5.96
C SER A 375 2.78 -0.36 6.00
N ALA A 376 3.71 0.59 5.93
CA ALA A 376 5.15 0.30 5.92
C ALA A 376 5.71 -0.15 7.27
N GLY A 377 5.21 0.44 8.36
CA GLY A 377 5.79 0.33 9.69
C GLY A 377 5.06 -0.58 10.66
N PHE A 378 3.73 -0.77 10.54
CA PHE A 378 2.93 -1.41 11.59
C PHE A 378 3.42 -2.81 11.98
N MET A 379 3.80 -3.63 10.99
CA MET A 379 4.27 -4.99 11.28
C MET A 379 5.55 -4.97 12.13
N CYS A 380 6.57 -4.17 11.80
CA CYS A 380 7.75 -4.07 12.67
C CYS A 380 7.49 -3.28 13.96
N ALA A 381 6.56 -2.30 13.96
CA ALA A 381 6.25 -1.52 15.14
C ALA A 381 5.52 -2.34 16.22
N LYS A 382 4.66 -3.27 15.80
CA LYS A 382 3.79 -4.01 16.71
C LYS A 382 3.53 -5.46 16.29
N GLY A 383 3.13 -5.72 15.04
CA GLY A 383 2.70 -7.07 14.61
C GLY A 383 3.76 -8.17 14.77
N TRP A 384 5.03 -7.85 14.56
CA TRP A 384 6.20 -8.73 14.64
C TRP A 384 7.18 -8.28 15.74
N ARG A 385 6.81 -7.31 16.57
CA ARG A 385 7.73 -6.78 17.59
C ARG A 385 7.84 -7.78 18.75
N GLY A 386 9.04 -8.30 18.97
CA GLY A 386 9.26 -9.36 19.95
C GLY A 386 8.64 -10.68 19.53
N THR A 387 8.15 -11.46 20.50
CA THR A 387 7.45 -12.73 20.24
C THR A 387 5.95 -12.48 20.18
N THR A 388 5.35 -12.69 19.01
CA THR A 388 3.90 -12.57 18.78
C THR A 388 3.40 -13.80 18.03
N ARG A 389 2.09 -13.95 17.88
CA ARG A 389 1.47 -14.98 17.03
C ARG A 389 1.95 -14.92 15.58
N PHE A 390 2.31 -13.73 15.08
CA PHE A 390 2.85 -13.51 13.73
C PHE A 390 4.38 -13.65 13.67
N ASN A 391 5.08 -13.55 14.81
CA ASN A 391 6.53 -13.73 14.93
C ASN A 391 6.88 -14.73 16.06
N PRO A 392 6.57 -16.02 15.89
CA PRO A 392 6.69 -17.00 16.97
C PRO A 392 8.14 -17.30 17.37
N SER A 393 9.09 -17.13 16.44
CA SER A 393 10.52 -17.34 16.68
C SER A 393 11.23 -16.11 17.24
N GLY A 394 10.52 -14.97 17.40
CA GLY A 394 11.09 -13.74 17.95
C GLY A 394 12.17 -13.13 17.07
N ILE A 395 12.04 -13.22 15.74
CA ILE A 395 12.96 -12.60 14.78
C ILE A 395 13.11 -11.12 15.12
N ARG A 396 14.35 -10.63 15.19
CA ARG A 396 14.62 -9.22 15.48
C ARG A 396 14.11 -8.35 14.34
N THR A 397 13.30 -7.36 14.70
CA THR A 397 12.71 -6.40 13.76
C THR A 397 13.20 -4.99 14.05
N TYR A 398 13.48 -4.24 12.98
CA TYR A 398 13.93 -2.85 13.05
C TYR A 398 13.15 -1.95 12.10
N ILE A 399 12.87 -0.73 12.54
CA ILE A 399 12.32 0.35 11.72
C ILE A 399 13.44 1.35 11.43
N ARG A 400 13.63 1.68 10.16
CA ARG A 400 14.59 2.68 9.69
C ARG A 400 13.86 3.69 8.81
N GLU A 401 13.49 4.81 9.41
CA GLU A 401 12.86 5.91 8.69
C GLU A 401 13.92 6.85 8.10
N TYR A 402 13.60 7.44 6.95
CA TYR A 402 14.44 8.40 6.25
C TYR A 402 13.65 9.68 6.02
N ASP A 403 13.97 10.74 6.76
CA ASP A 403 13.34 12.05 6.59
C ASP A 403 13.59 12.56 5.16
N HIS A 404 12.51 12.90 4.47
CA HIS A 404 12.58 13.47 3.14
C HIS A 404 13.15 14.89 3.19
N ALA A 405 14.28 15.10 2.52
CA ALA A 405 14.76 16.42 2.16
C ALA A 405 14.72 16.58 0.63
N PRO A 406 13.96 17.56 0.10
CA PRO A 406 13.92 17.82 -1.33
C PRO A 406 15.31 18.31 -1.80
N PRO A 407 15.73 17.98 -3.04
CA PRO A 407 17.01 18.45 -3.57
C PRO A 407 17.09 19.98 -3.56
N ALA A 408 18.25 20.51 -3.19
CA ALA A 408 18.47 21.95 -3.04
C ALA A 408 18.48 22.69 -4.39
N ASN A 409 18.73 21.96 -5.49
CA ASN A 409 18.74 22.49 -6.84
C ASN A 409 18.48 21.39 -7.91
N LEU A 410 18.10 21.81 -9.12
CA LEU A 410 17.75 20.92 -10.25
C LEU A 410 18.92 20.03 -10.72
N LEU A 411 20.17 20.42 -10.41
CA LEU A 411 21.40 19.71 -10.79
C LEU A 411 21.67 18.48 -9.91
N GLU A 412 21.05 18.40 -8.72
CA GLU A 412 21.19 17.28 -7.78
C GLU A 412 20.47 16.01 -8.25
N GLY A 413 19.69 16.08 -9.34
CA GLY A 413 18.99 14.94 -9.90
C GLY A 413 17.97 14.35 -8.92
N ARG A 414 17.96 13.02 -8.75
CA ARG A 414 17.19 12.35 -7.69
C ARG A 414 17.86 12.66 -6.35
N GLY A 415 17.21 13.49 -5.53
CA GLY A 415 17.81 14.03 -4.30
C GLY A 415 18.43 12.95 -3.42
N THR A 416 19.68 13.15 -3.02
CA THR A 416 20.49 12.20 -2.22
C THR A 416 19.95 11.96 -0.80
N GLN A 417 18.92 12.72 -0.41
CA GLN A 417 18.18 12.62 0.84
C GLN A 417 16.66 12.48 0.62
N SER A 418 16.24 12.09 -0.59
CA SER A 418 14.83 11.87 -0.87
C SER A 418 14.28 10.71 -0.05
N GLY A 419 13.13 10.94 0.59
CA GLY A 419 12.27 9.91 1.17
C GLY A 419 11.16 9.44 0.22
N ALA A 420 11.12 9.87 -1.04
CA ALA A 420 10.08 9.43 -1.97
C ALA A 420 10.30 7.97 -2.38
N HIS A 421 9.21 7.24 -2.65
CA HIS A 421 9.15 5.77 -2.70
C HIS A 421 10.19 5.12 -3.63
N VAL A 422 10.45 5.74 -4.77
CA VAL A 422 11.43 5.26 -5.76
C VAL A 422 12.81 5.92 -5.53
N ASP A 423 12.82 7.20 -5.20
CA ASP A 423 14.06 7.97 -5.06
C ASP A 423 14.83 7.65 -3.78
N ILE A 424 14.19 7.05 -2.79
CA ILE A 424 14.82 6.59 -1.54
C ILE A 424 15.94 5.57 -1.79
N MET A 425 15.91 4.86 -2.92
CA MET A 425 17.02 3.97 -3.31
C MET A 425 18.32 4.73 -3.60
N GLY A 426 18.24 6.04 -3.89
CA GLY A 426 19.37 6.95 -4.00
C GLY A 426 19.74 7.65 -2.69
N ASN A 427 19.02 7.39 -1.59
CA ASN A 427 19.26 8.02 -0.30
C ASN A 427 20.57 7.47 0.33
N PHE A 428 21.54 8.34 0.60
CA PHE A 428 22.86 7.89 1.06
C PHE A 428 22.80 7.14 2.39
N ALA A 429 21.91 7.54 3.32
CA ALA A 429 21.80 6.89 4.62
C ALA A 429 21.19 5.49 4.46
N LEU A 430 20.30 5.31 3.48
CA LEU A 430 19.71 4.00 3.19
C LEU A 430 20.77 3.07 2.59
N ILE A 431 21.53 3.59 1.63
CA ILE A 431 22.63 2.88 1.00
C ILE A 431 23.69 2.50 2.04
N GLU A 432 24.02 3.40 2.96
CA GLU A 432 24.94 3.11 4.07
C GLU A 432 24.45 1.95 4.94
N ASP A 433 23.20 1.99 5.40
CA ASP A 433 22.60 0.92 6.21
C ASP A 433 22.66 -0.43 5.48
N VAL A 434 22.29 -0.46 4.19
CA VAL A 434 22.37 -1.66 3.33
C VAL A 434 23.79 -2.21 3.24
N ILE A 435 24.76 -1.36 2.93
CA ILE A 435 26.16 -1.77 2.77
C ILE A 435 26.75 -2.27 4.10
N ARG A 436 26.43 -1.60 5.22
CA ARG A 436 26.90 -2.01 6.55
C ARG A 436 26.37 -3.39 6.92
N VAL A 437 25.07 -3.66 6.72
CA VAL A 437 24.48 -4.99 6.98
C VAL A 437 25.05 -6.05 6.04
N ALA A 438 25.23 -5.73 4.75
CA ALA A 438 25.90 -6.61 3.79
C ALA A 438 27.36 -6.92 4.17
N ALA A 439 28.06 -5.97 4.80
CA ALA A 439 29.41 -6.15 5.31
C ALA A 439 29.48 -6.93 6.64
N GLY A 440 28.34 -7.20 7.27
CA GLY A 440 28.25 -8.05 8.46
C GLY A 440 27.66 -7.36 9.69
N ALA A 441 27.37 -6.06 9.65
CA ALA A 441 26.72 -5.35 10.75
C ALA A 441 25.37 -5.97 11.11
N THR A 442 24.99 -5.81 12.37
CA THR A 442 23.67 -6.14 12.93
C THR A 442 22.83 -4.87 13.09
N GLY A 443 21.56 -5.02 13.43
CA GLY A 443 20.70 -3.86 13.66
C GLY A 443 21.15 -3.03 14.86
N GLU A 444 21.75 -3.66 15.86
CA GLU A 444 22.38 -2.99 17.00
C GLU A 444 23.58 -2.13 16.57
N ASP A 445 24.41 -2.62 15.65
CA ASP A 445 25.53 -1.84 15.09
C ASP A 445 25.04 -0.62 14.30
N LEU A 446 23.85 -0.69 13.71
CA LEU A 446 23.19 0.45 13.05
C LEU A 446 22.52 1.44 14.02
N GLY A 447 22.55 1.16 15.33
CA GLY A 447 21.90 1.97 16.37
C GLY A 447 20.43 1.60 16.61
N GLY A 448 19.97 0.44 16.13
CA GLY A 448 18.59 -0.03 16.30
C GLY A 448 17.56 0.75 15.49
N ASP A 449 16.40 0.95 16.10
CA ASP A 449 15.30 1.69 15.48
C ASP A 449 15.64 3.17 15.29
N ARG A 450 15.32 3.70 14.10
CA ARG A 450 15.35 5.13 13.80
C ARG A 450 13.96 5.53 13.33
N VAL A 451 13.21 6.22 14.19
CA VAL A 451 11.81 6.57 14.00
C VAL A 451 11.60 8.06 14.27
N TYR A 452 11.07 8.77 13.28
CA TYR A 452 10.66 10.18 13.30
C TYR A 452 9.14 10.34 13.29
N SER A 453 8.40 9.33 12.84
CA SER A 453 6.95 9.33 12.73
C SER A 453 6.24 8.95 14.03
N ASP A 454 4.92 9.12 14.04
CA ASP A 454 4.04 8.71 15.14
C ASP A 454 3.66 7.20 15.08
N ILE A 455 4.37 6.35 14.33
CA ILE A 455 3.97 4.95 14.08
C ILE A 455 3.72 4.14 15.37
N TYR A 456 4.52 4.32 16.42
CA TYR A 456 4.28 3.64 17.70
C TYR A 456 2.98 4.10 18.37
N LYS A 457 2.66 5.39 18.28
CA LYS A 457 1.41 5.94 18.82
C LYS A 457 0.21 5.46 17.99
N TRP A 458 0.35 5.37 16.67
CA TRP A 458 -0.69 4.85 15.79
C TRP A 458 -0.92 3.35 15.99
N SER A 459 0.14 2.56 16.17
CA SER A 459 0.03 1.12 16.41
C SER A 459 -0.68 0.79 17.73
N GLU A 460 -0.60 1.65 18.76
CA GLU A 460 -1.35 1.46 20.01
C GLU A 460 -2.87 1.68 19.91
N LYS A 461 -3.30 2.45 18.91
CA LYS A 461 -4.73 2.65 18.62
C LYS A 461 -5.35 1.42 17.95
N ILE A 462 -4.54 0.62 17.27
CA ILE A 462 -5.00 -0.63 16.63
C ILE A 462 -5.18 -1.72 17.68
N LYS A 463 -6.39 -2.27 17.74
CA LYS A 463 -6.76 -3.38 18.62
C LYS A 463 -6.67 -4.70 17.86
N LEU A 464 -5.44 -5.19 17.71
CA LEU A 464 -5.12 -6.48 17.12
C LEU A 464 -4.66 -7.44 18.23
N GLN A 465 -5.18 -8.66 18.24
CA GLN A 465 -4.70 -9.72 19.14
C GLN A 465 -3.35 -10.23 18.63
N LEU A 466 -2.32 -10.14 19.48
CA LEU A 466 -0.94 -10.53 19.17
C LEU A 466 -0.52 -11.79 19.92
#